data_AF-A0A1F3XT17-F1
#
_entry.id   AF-A0A1F3XT17-F1
#
_cell.length_a   1.000
_cell.length_b   1.000
_cell.length_c   1.000
_cell.angle_alpha   90.00
_cell.angle_beta   90.00
_cell.angle_gamma   90.00
#
_symmetry.space_group_name_H-M   'P 1'
#
loop_
_entity.id
_entity.type
_entity.pdbx_description
1 polymer ?
#
loop_
_entity_poly.entity_id
_entity_poly.type
_entity_poly.pdbx_seq_one_letter_code
_entity_poly.pdbx_strand_id
1 'polypeptide(L)'
;MCLISIIKASILPALTLLFLRPATVPAATAGGPPPSFVKLANAMAAGATIWGRACGTMQDEDCGRTASNISRQLTQIANHGIFKNKLPKTWAILIDGTWTGAAGYWSPTLRAPDGAAAILLKPSAVSNSMDATRLLVHEMMHLVHGAFRPEEKSWVREGLALLSEYIVTGFFNPALHIGFKQPETSLTGATDPRLPEDSPDSNRAAEYGHQLQYFYYLYRLCGGQKFFDALAFSKSSSQGMNLLDEILGGLHRDGTAPDAACENFGRSFVSFEIARFAHNMSVPSQYVVLGATGAIVRDKPTAGIPEFSAMAYRPEKTTRPPRCLPGDLAWNHDLCIRIRGD
;
A
#
# COMPACT_ATOMS: atom_id res chain seq x y z
N MET A 1 -8.89 37.12 38.22
CA MET A 1 -10.34 37.23 37.95
C MET A 1 -10.62 38.61 37.36
N CYS A 2 -10.83 38.68 36.05
CA CYS A 2 -11.53 39.79 35.39
C CYS A 2 -11.95 39.29 34.01
N LEU A 3 -13.27 39.11 33.81
CA LEU A 3 -13.90 38.71 32.56
C LEU A 3 -13.93 39.90 31.61
N ILE A 4 -13.49 39.70 30.36
CA ILE A 4 -13.92 40.54 29.23
C ILE A 4 -14.35 39.59 28.11
N SER A 5 -15.67 39.48 27.94
CA SER A 5 -16.33 38.89 26.78
C SER A 5 -16.16 39.81 25.56
N ILE A 6 -15.67 39.27 24.45
CA ILE A 6 -15.82 39.90 23.13
C ILE A 6 -16.52 38.90 22.22
N ILE A 7 -17.79 39.23 21.95
CA ILE A 7 -18.60 38.67 20.87
C ILE A 7 -18.05 39.24 19.55
N LYS A 8 -17.56 38.37 18.66
CA LYS A 8 -17.41 38.67 17.23
C LYS A 8 -18.21 37.66 16.43
N ALA A 9 -19.42 38.07 16.06
CA ALA A 9 -20.17 37.51 14.94
C ALA A 9 -19.67 38.20 13.67
N SER A 10 -19.22 37.46 12.66
CA SER A 10 -19.21 37.94 11.27
C SER A 10 -19.03 36.77 10.27
N ILE A 11 -20.15 36.44 9.62
CA ILE A 11 -20.32 36.26 8.18
C ILE A 11 -19.35 35.26 7.50
N LEU A 12 -19.79 34.01 7.38
CA LEU A 12 -19.30 33.09 6.35
C LEU A 12 -19.94 33.47 5.00
N PRO A 13 -19.18 33.62 3.90
CA PRO A 13 -19.76 33.58 2.57
C PRO A 13 -20.15 32.14 2.24
N ALA A 14 -21.35 31.96 1.71
CA ALA A 14 -21.83 30.70 1.18
C ALA A 14 -20.90 30.22 0.06
N LEU A 15 -20.07 29.22 0.36
CA LEU A 15 -19.28 28.51 -0.63
C LEU A 15 -20.22 27.55 -1.36
N THR A 16 -20.59 27.90 -2.59
CA THR A 16 -21.30 26.99 -3.50
C THR A 16 -20.43 25.76 -3.73
N LEU A 17 -20.79 24.62 -3.13
CA LEU A 17 -20.24 23.32 -3.46
C LEU A 17 -20.61 23.00 -4.92
N LEU A 18 -19.69 23.27 -5.85
CA LEU A 18 -19.71 22.62 -7.15
C LEU A 18 -19.38 21.14 -6.92
N PHE A 19 -20.41 20.30 -6.91
CA PHE A 19 -20.24 18.86 -7.11
C PHE A 19 -19.62 18.64 -8.50
N LEU A 20 -18.31 18.48 -8.55
CA LEU A 20 -17.64 17.88 -9.69
C LEU A 20 -18.21 16.47 -9.84
N ARG A 21 -19.07 16.29 -10.85
CA ARG A 21 -19.50 14.95 -11.27
C ARG A 21 -18.24 14.14 -11.56
N PRO A 22 -18.12 12.89 -11.07
CA PRO A 22 -17.02 12.02 -11.47
C PRO A 22 -17.02 11.93 -13.00
N ALA A 23 -15.84 12.09 -13.60
CA ALA A 23 -15.66 11.91 -15.03
C ALA A 23 -16.22 10.54 -15.42
N THR A 24 -17.33 10.54 -16.15
CA THR A 24 -17.85 9.33 -16.78
C THR A 24 -16.84 8.94 -17.84
N VAL A 25 -16.09 7.87 -17.58
CA VAL A 25 -15.26 7.21 -18.60
C VAL A 25 -16.17 6.94 -19.80
N PRO A 26 -15.80 7.40 -21.01
CA PRO A 26 -16.63 7.25 -22.18
C PRO A 26 -16.90 5.76 -22.43
N ALA A 27 -18.18 5.41 -22.50
CA ALA A 27 -18.61 4.10 -22.95
C ALA A 27 -18.11 3.91 -24.38
N ALA A 28 -17.19 2.96 -24.56
CA ALA A 28 -16.67 2.59 -25.88
C ALA A 28 -17.82 2.12 -26.78
N THR A 29 -18.05 2.80 -27.90
CA THR A 29 -19.04 2.41 -28.91
C THR A 29 -18.37 1.84 -30.16
N ALA A 30 -18.79 0.60 -30.51
CA ALA A 30 -18.84 -0.10 -31.81
C ALA A 30 -17.54 -0.24 -32.66
N GLY A 31 -17.18 -1.40 -33.20
CA GLY A 31 -18.04 -2.52 -33.62
C GLY A 31 -17.33 -3.89 -33.59
N GLY A 32 -18.11 -4.89 -33.19
CA GLY A 32 -17.71 -6.25 -32.86
C GLY A 32 -18.09 -6.55 -31.40
N PRO A 33 -18.72 -7.71 -31.07
CA PRO A 33 -18.83 -8.10 -29.67
C PRO A 33 -17.41 -8.14 -29.08
N PRO A 34 -17.15 -7.53 -27.92
CA PRO A 34 -15.83 -7.61 -27.31
C PRO A 34 -15.46 -9.09 -27.19
N PRO A 35 -14.22 -9.48 -27.51
CA PRO A 35 -13.81 -10.88 -27.41
C PRO A 35 -14.16 -11.38 -26.01
N SER A 36 -14.98 -12.42 -25.94
CA SER A 36 -15.35 -13.02 -24.66
C SER A 36 -14.10 -13.63 -24.03
N PHE A 37 -14.04 -13.62 -22.70
CA PHE A 37 -13.02 -14.36 -21.98
C PHE A 37 -13.16 -15.86 -22.30
N VAL A 38 -12.06 -16.51 -22.65
CA VAL A 38 -11.97 -17.96 -22.86
C VAL A 38 -11.29 -18.59 -21.66
N LYS A 39 -11.83 -19.71 -21.18
CA LYS A 39 -11.23 -20.47 -20.09
C LYS A 39 -9.94 -21.14 -20.57
N LEU A 40 -8.81 -20.82 -19.92
CA LEU A 40 -7.49 -21.33 -20.28
C LEU A 40 -7.06 -22.52 -19.43
N ALA A 41 -7.31 -22.49 -18.12
CA ALA A 41 -6.89 -23.53 -17.20
C ALA A 41 -7.70 -23.54 -15.89
N ASN A 42 -7.61 -24.65 -15.15
CA ASN A 42 -8.04 -24.73 -13.75
C ASN A 42 -6.80 -24.95 -12.86
N ALA A 43 -6.56 -24.06 -11.91
CA ALA A 43 -5.59 -24.27 -10.85
C ALA A 43 -6.30 -24.91 -9.64
N MET A 44 -6.67 -26.19 -9.80
CA MET A 44 -7.57 -26.90 -8.86
C MET A 44 -7.09 -26.85 -7.41
N ALA A 45 -5.77 -26.98 -7.18
CA ALA A 45 -5.18 -26.92 -5.84
C ALA A 45 -5.39 -25.57 -5.15
N ALA A 46 -5.55 -24.49 -5.92
CA ALA A 46 -5.80 -23.14 -5.42
C ALA A 46 -7.27 -22.69 -5.54
N GLY A 47 -8.16 -23.54 -6.09
CA GLY A 47 -9.57 -23.20 -6.33
C GLY A 47 -9.78 -22.10 -7.38
N ALA A 48 -8.79 -21.83 -8.24
CA ALA A 48 -8.82 -20.74 -9.21
C ALA A 48 -9.11 -21.21 -10.63
N THR A 49 -9.92 -20.44 -11.37
CA THR A 49 -10.06 -20.58 -12.83
C THR A 49 -9.30 -19.46 -13.54
N ILE A 50 -8.51 -19.81 -14.56
CA ILE A 50 -7.78 -18.82 -15.36
C ILE A 50 -8.53 -18.58 -16.66
N TRP A 51 -8.84 -17.32 -16.94
CA TRP A 51 -9.51 -16.85 -18.14
C TRP A 51 -8.60 -15.90 -18.91
N GLY A 52 -8.66 -15.94 -20.24
CA GLY A 52 -7.90 -15.06 -21.13
C GLY A 52 -8.80 -14.29 -22.08
N ARG A 53 -8.53 -13.00 -22.30
CA ARG A 53 -9.15 -12.17 -23.34
C ARG A 53 -8.07 -11.42 -24.09
N ALA A 54 -8.22 -11.38 -25.42
CA ALA A 54 -7.34 -10.63 -26.30
C ALA A 54 -5.85 -10.89 -25.99
N CYS A 55 -5.50 -12.16 -25.79
CA CYS A 55 -4.12 -12.65 -25.69
C CYS A 55 -3.25 -12.34 -26.93
N GLY A 56 -3.78 -11.63 -27.93
CA GLY A 56 -3.21 -11.49 -29.27
C GLY A 56 -1.83 -10.82 -29.33
N THR A 57 -1.22 -10.99 -30.52
CA THR A 57 0.21 -10.89 -30.93
C THR A 57 1.16 -11.90 -30.31
N MET A 58 0.86 -12.44 -29.13
CA MET A 58 1.45 -13.69 -28.66
C MET A 58 0.73 -14.86 -29.36
N GLN A 59 1.46 -15.83 -29.91
CA GLN A 59 0.83 -17.01 -30.52
C GLN A 59 0.01 -17.74 -29.44
N ASP A 60 -1.10 -18.41 -29.78
CA ASP A 60 -1.97 -19.10 -28.81
C ASP A 60 -1.21 -20.02 -27.83
N GLU A 61 -0.06 -20.54 -28.28
CA GLU A 61 0.89 -21.33 -27.48
C GLU A 61 1.42 -20.58 -26.23
N ASP A 62 1.60 -19.26 -26.31
CA ASP A 62 2.16 -18.46 -25.22
C ASP A 62 1.14 -18.20 -24.10
N CYS A 63 -0.16 -18.08 -24.42
CA CYS A 63 -1.19 -17.93 -23.38
C CYS A 63 -1.42 -19.25 -22.63
N GLY A 64 -1.35 -20.39 -23.31
CA GLY A 64 -1.35 -21.71 -22.66
C GLY A 64 -0.15 -21.89 -21.71
N ARG A 65 1.05 -21.51 -22.18
CA ARG A 65 2.27 -21.56 -21.35
C ARG A 65 2.19 -20.64 -20.13
N THR A 66 1.68 -19.42 -20.33
CA THR A 66 1.47 -18.43 -19.27
C THR A 66 0.49 -18.96 -18.22
N ALA A 67 -0.65 -19.51 -18.65
CA ALA A 67 -1.63 -20.10 -17.74
C ALA A 67 -1.06 -21.28 -16.94
N SER A 68 -0.24 -22.12 -17.57
CA SER A 68 0.46 -23.24 -16.90
C SER A 68 1.44 -22.74 -15.84
N ASN A 69 2.23 -21.70 -16.16
CA ASN A 69 3.17 -21.09 -15.21
C ASN A 69 2.46 -20.46 -14.01
N ILE A 70 1.39 -19.71 -14.26
CA ILE A 70 0.54 -19.13 -13.20
C ILE A 70 -0.05 -20.23 -12.33
N SER A 71 -0.60 -21.30 -12.93
CA SER A 71 -1.19 -22.43 -12.18
C SER A 71 -0.18 -23.08 -11.20
N ARG A 72 1.07 -23.23 -11.64
CA ARG A 72 2.17 -23.75 -10.80
C ARG A 72 2.48 -22.81 -9.64
N GLN A 73 2.63 -21.52 -9.91
CA GLN A 73 2.91 -20.50 -8.89
C GLN A 73 1.77 -20.41 -7.88
N LEU A 74 0.52 -20.42 -8.35
CA LEU A 74 -0.67 -20.39 -7.49
C LEU A 74 -0.71 -21.55 -6.50
N THR A 75 -0.31 -22.75 -6.93
CA THR A 75 -0.27 -23.90 -6.04
C THR A 75 0.73 -23.68 -4.89
N GLN A 76 1.88 -23.06 -5.18
CA GLN A 76 2.87 -22.73 -4.15
C GLN A 76 2.37 -21.62 -3.23
N ILE A 77 1.84 -20.54 -3.79
CA ILE A 77 1.33 -19.38 -3.04
C ILE A 77 0.13 -19.80 -2.16
N ALA A 78 -0.84 -20.53 -2.69
CA ALA A 78 -2.04 -20.95 -1.95
C ALA A 78 -1.74 -21.85 -0.75
N ASN A 79 -0.62 -22.58 -0.79
CA ASN A 79 -0.16 -23.40 0.33
C ASN A 79 0.61 -22.61 1.40
N HIS A 80 0.98 -21.35 1.13
CA HIS A 80 1.63 -20.49 2.10
C HIS A 80 0.69 -20.16 3.28
N GLY A 81 1.23 -20.03 4.49
CA GLY A 81 0.45 -19.89 5.73
C GLY A 81 -0.56 -18.72 5.73
N ILE A 82 -0.22 -17.62 5.06
CA ILE A 82 -1.09 -16.44 4.97
C ILE A 82 -2.29 -16.61 4.02
N PHE A 83 -2.25 -17.60 3.12
CA PHE A 83 -3.32 -17.86 2.14
C PHE A 83 -4.05 -19.18 2.37
N LYS A 84 -3.39 -20.16 3.00
CA LYS A 84 -3.93 -21.48 3.27
C LYS A 84 -5.27 -21.35 4.01
N ASN A 85 -6.33 -21.93 3.42
CA ASN A 85 -7.71 -21.91 3.92
C ASN A 85 -8.36 -20.51 4.01
N LYS A 86 -7.77 -19.48 3.40
CA LYS A 86 -8.27 -18.09 3.43
C LYS A 86 -8.74 -17.58 2.07
N LEU A 87 -8.33 -18.25 0.99
CA LEU A 87 -8.84 -17.98 -0.35
C LEU A 87 -10.33 -18.34 -0.46
N PRO A 88 -11.10 -17.60 -1.28
CA PRO A 88 -12.46 -18.01 -1.62
C PRO A 88 -12.45 -19.43 -2.22
N LYS A 89 -13.52 -20.20 -1.95
CA LYS A 89 -13.68 -21.56 -2.50
C LYS A 89 -13.59 -21.58 -4.03
N THR A 90 -14.09 -20.52 -4.66
CA THR A 90 -14.07 -20.30 -6.11
C THR A 90 -13.66 -18.86 -6.37
N TRP A 91 -12.62 -18.67 -7.17
CA TRP A 91 -12.17 -17.37 -7.64
C TRP A 91 -11.49 -17.51 -9.00
N ALA A 92 -11.10 -16.39 -9.59
CA ALA A 92 -10.57 -16.39 -10.94
C ALA A 92 -9.42 -15.40 -11.16
N ILE A 93 -8.62 -15.70 -12.18
CA ILE A 93 -7.63 -14.80 -12.76
C ILE A 93 -8.08 -14.45 -14.17
N LEU A 94 -8.17 -13.16 -14.44
CA LEU A 94 -8.47 -12.61 -15.75
C LEU A 94 -7.18 -12.08 -16.36
N ILE A 95 -6.71 -12.70 -17.44
CA ILE A 95 -5.57 -12.20 -18.23
C ILE A 95 -6.15 -11.41 -19.40
N ASP A 96 -5.88 -10.11 -19.44
CA ASP A 96 -6.55 -9.21 -20.39
C ASP A 96 -5.56 -8.33 -21.13
N GLY A 97 -5.31 -8.64 -22.41
CA GLY A 97 -4.41 -7.88 -23.26
C GLY A 97 -4.91 -6.47 -23.61
N THR A 98 -6.21 -6.19 -23.40
CA THR A 98 -6.76 -4.84 -23.61
C THR A 98 -6.66 -3.94 -22.38
N TRP A 99 -6.20 -4.47 -21.24
CA TRP A 99 -6.11 -3.70 -20.00
C TRP A 99 -4.93 -2.73 -20.05
N THR A 100 -5.23 -1.43 -19.90
CA THR A 100 -4.21 -0.37 -19.97
C THR A 100 -3.76 0.15 -18.60
N GLY A 101 -4.43 -0.22 -17.50
CA GLY A 101 -4.15 0.24 -16.13
C GLY A 101 -2.87 -0.32 -15.50
N ALA A 102 -2.87 -0.61 -14.18
CA ALA A 102 -1.72 -1.22 -13.52
C ALA A 102 -1.44 -2.68 -13.98
N ALA A 103 -0.26 -3.21 -13.65
CA ALA A 103 0.14 -4.59 -13.97
C ALA A 103 -0.84 -5.65 -13.45
N GLY A 104 -1.38 -5.41 -12.25
CA GLY A 104 -2.47 -6.16 -11.63
C GLY A 104 -3.58 -5.22 -11.17
N TYR A 105 -4.77 -5.77 -10.98
CA TYR A 105 -5.91 -5.03 -10.46
C TYR A 105 -6.90 -5.97 -9.76
N TRP A 106 -7.39 -5.51 -8.62
CA TRP A 106 -8.50 -6.12 -7.91
C TRP A 106 -9.56 -5.07 -7.56
N SER A 107 -10.82 -5.50 -7.51
CA SER A 107 -11.92 -4.71 -6.97
C SER A 107 -12.98 -5.63 -6.36
N PRO A 108 -13.72 -5.19 -5.30
CA PRO A 108 -14.85 -5.91 -4.75
C PRO A 108 -15.95 -6.23 -5.77
N THR A 109 -16.01 -5.50 -6.90
CA THR A 109 -17.00 -5.70 -7.97
C THR A 109 -16.45 -6.43 -9.19
N LEU A 110 -15.14 -6.72 -9.23
CA LEU A 110 -14.54 -7.46 -10.34
C LEU A 110 -14.98 -8.93 -10.30
N ARG A 111 -15.56 -9.40 -11.40
CA ARG A 111 -16.10 -10.75 -11.54
C ARG A 111 -15.62 -11.41 -12.82
N ALA A 112 -15.38 -12.71 -12.74
CA ALA A 112 -15.20 -13.56 -13.91
C ALA A 112 -16.54 -13.86 -14.61
N PRO A 113 -16.51 -14.42 -15.84
CA PRO A 113 -17.73 -14.76 -16.58
C PRO A 113 -18.70 -15.70 -15.83
N ASP A 114 -18.19 -16.52 -14.92
CA ASP A 114 -18.98 -17.42 -14.07
C ASP A 114 -19.48 -16.77 -12.76
N GLY A 115 -19.23 -15.47 -12.58
CA GLY A 115 -19.61 -14.73 -11.38
C GLY A 115 -18.66 -14.90 -10.19
N ALA A 116 -17.54 -15.61 -10.34
CA ALA A 116 -16.54 -15.73 -9.28
C ALA A 116 -15.81 -14.39 -9.05
N ALA A 117 -15.41 -14.11 -7.81
CA ALA A 117 -14.51 -12.99 -7.51
C ALA A 117 -13.19 -13.18 -8.26
N ALA A 118 -12.61 -12.08 -8.77
CA ALA A 118 -11.47 -12.19 -9.66
C ALA A 118 -10.39 -11.14 -9.38
N ILE A 119 -9.18 -11.46 -9.83
CA ILE A 119 -8.08 -10.52 -10.05
C ILE A 119 -7.84 -10.39 -11.56
N LEU A 120 -7.36 -9.23 -12.00
CA LEU A 120 -7.02 -8.94 -13.39
C LEU A 120 -5.51 -8.74 -13.51
N LEU A 121 -4.89 -9.34 -14.53
CA LEU A 121 -3.45 -9.24 -14.79
C LEU A 121 -3.19 -8.87 -16.25
N LYS A 122 -2.18 -8.03 -16.48
CA LYS A 122 -1.64 -7.82 -17.83
C LYS A 122 -0.84 -9.06 -18.27
N PRO A 123 -0.91 -9.46 -19.56
CA PRO A 123 -0.08 -10.54 -20.08
C PRO A 123 1.42 -10.32 -19.86
N SER A 124 1.90 -9.09 -20.04
CA SER A 124 3.32 -8.75 -19.84
C SER A 124 3.78 -8.95 -18.39
N ALA A 125 2.90 -8.74 -17.42
CA ALA A 125 3.23 -8.81 -16.00
C ALA A 125 3.42 -10.24 -15.47
N VAL A 126 2.91 -11.23 -16.20
CA VAL A 126 3.00 -12.66 -15.85
C VAL A 126 4.08 -13.42 -16.62
N SER A 127 4.86 -12.71 -17.44
CA SER A 127 5.91 -13.29 -18.28
C SER A 127 7.23 -13.54 -17.52
N ASN A 128 7.57 -12.71 -16.53
CA ASN A 128 8.74 -12.87 -15.66
C ASN A 128 8.35 -13.62 -14.38
N SER A 129 8.97 -14.78 -14.10
CA SER A 129 8.54 -15.67 -13.02
C SER A 129 8.60 -15.05 -11.61
N MET A 130 9.60 -14.21 -11.32
CA MET A 130 9.74 -13.60 -9.99
C MET A 130 8.77 -12.44 -9.80
N ASP A 131 8.68 -11.54 -10.76
CA ASP A 131 7.74 -10.40 -10.72
C ASP A 131 6.28 -10.89 -10.77
N ALA A 132 6.00 -11.92 -11.56
CA ALA A 132 4.69 -12.57 -11.61
C ALA A 132 4.30 -13.16 -10.25
N THR A 133 5.22 -13.83 -9.56
CA THR A 133 4.94 -14.42 -8.23
C THR A 133 4.60 -13.32 -7.23
N ARG A 134 5.38 -12.23 -7.20
CA ARG A 134 5.15 -11.08 -6.31
C ARG A 134 3.80 -10.41 -6.63
N LEU A 135 3.51 -10.16 -7.90
CA LEU A 135 2.24 -9.58 -8.33
C LEU A 135 1.05 -10.48 -7.98
N LEU A 136 1.16 -11.80 -8.19
CA LEU A 136 0.12 -12.74 -7.80
C LEU A 136 -0.13 -12.70 -6.29
N VAL A 137 0.93 -12.70 -5.46
CA VAL A 137 0.81 -12.56 -4.01
C VAL A 137 0.10 -11.25 -3.63
N HIS A 138 0.49 -10.14 -4.26
CA HIS A 138 -0.11 -8.83 -4.05
C HIS A 138 -1.62 -8.85 -4.31
N GLU A 139 -2.03 -9.26 -5.51
CA GLU A 139 -3.44 -9.26 -5.91
C GLU A 139 -4.27 -10.32 -5.16
N MET A 140 -3.67 -11.48 -4.83
CA MET A 140 -4.32 -12.47 -3.98
C MET A 140 -4.54 -11.95 -2.57
N MET A 141 -3.65 -11.11 -2.04
CA MET A 141 -3.85 -10.48 -0.74
C MET A 141 -5.05 -9.52 -0.78
N HIS A 142 -5.24 -8.77 -1.86
CA HIS A 142 -6.44 -7.96 -2.05
C HIS A 142 -7.71 -8.80 -2.06
N LEU A 143 -7.70 -9.92 -2.81
CA LEU A 143 -8.82 -10.86 -2.88
C LEU A 143 -9.18 -11.42 -1.50
N VAL A 144 -8.19 -11.89 -0.75
CA VAL A 144 -8.39 -12.46 0.58
C VAL A 144 -8.84 -11.37 1.55
N HIS A 145 -8.10 -10.28 1.66
CA HIS A 145 -8.40 -9.22 2.60
C HIS A 145 -9.77 -8.59 2.35
N GLY A 146 -10.14 -8.37 1.08
CA GLY A 146 -11.46 -7.86 0.70
C GLY A 146 -12.61 -8.78 1.11
N ALA A 147 -12.39 -10.08 1.25
CA ALA A 147 -13.40 -11.01 1.76
C ALA A 147 -13.63 -10.88 3.28
N PHE A 148 -12.63 -10.45 4.04
CA PHE A 148 -12.75 -10.20 5.48
C PHE A 148 -13.12 -8.74 5.79
N ARG A 149 -12.62 -7.79 4.98
CA ARG A 149 -12.61 -6.35 5.26
C ARG A 149 -12.82 -5.52 3.98
N PRO A 150 -14.00 -5.60 3.33
CA PRO A 150 -14.24 -4.96 2.03
C PRO A 150 -14.11 -3.43 2.06
N GLU A 151 -14.43 -2.82 3.20
CA GLU A 151 -14.46 -1.35 3.38
C GLU A 151 -13.15 -0.77 3.93
N GLU A 152 -12.08 -1.57 4.01
CA GLU A 152 -10.79 -1.10 4.54
C GLU A 152 -10.19 0.03 3.69
N LYS A 153 -9.47 0.95 4.34
CA LYS A 153 -8.82 2.09 3.69
C LYS A 153 -7.77 1.61 2.70
N SER A 154 -7.71 2.23 1.53
CA SER A 154 -6.82 1.83 0.43
C SER A 154 -5.35 1.68 0.86
N TRP A 155 -4.81 2.65 1.59
CA TRP A 155 -3.40 2.62 2.03
C TRP A 155 -3.07 1.42 2.95
N VAL A 156 -4.05 0.95 3.74
CA VAL A 156 -3.90 -0.26 4.56
C VAL A 156 -3.93 -1.50 3.66
N ARG A 157 -4.86 -1.55 2.69
CA ARG A 157 -4.96 -2.67 1.74
C ARG A 157 -3.67 -2.83 0.92
N GLU A 158 -3.17 -1.73 0.36
CA GLU A 158 -1.92 -1.73 -0.40
C GLU A 158 -0.72 -2.06 0.48
N GLY A 159 -0.62 -1.45 1.66
CA GLY A 159 0.46 -1.74 2.60
C GLY A 159 0.52 -3.21 3.03
N LEU A 160 -0.66 -3.84 3.25
CA LEU A 160 -0.77 -5.26 3.55
C LEU A 160 -0.39 -6.14 2.35
N ALA A 161 -0.82 -5.77 1.14
CA ALA A 161 -0.45 -6.47 -0.09
C ALA A 161 1.06 -6.37 -0.38
N LEU A 162 1.67 -5.21 -0.18
CA LEU A 162 3.12 -5.02 -0.31
C LEU A 162 3.90 -5.80 0.75
N LEU A 163 3.42 -5.85 1.99
CA LEU A 163 4.03 -6.65 3.05
C LEU A 163 3.92 -8.15 2.75
N SER A 164 2.78 -8.61 2.20
CA SER A 164 2.59 -10.02 1.87
C SER A 164 3.56 -10.51 0.78
N GLU A 165 3.92 -9.64 -0.17
CA GLU A 165 4.98 -9.93 -1.15
C GLU A 165 6.28 -10.34 -0.45
N TYR A 166 6.73 -9.55 0.54
CA TYR A 166 7.93 -9.86 1.31
C TYR A 166 7.78 -11.13 2.13
N ILE A 167 6.66 -11.31 2.84
CA ILE A 167 6.42 -12.48 3.69
C ILE A 167 6.48 -13.79 2.89
N VAL A 168 5.93 -13.80 1.67
CA VAL A 168 5.85 -15.01 0.84
C VAL A 168 7.13 -15.24 0.03
N THR A 169 7.71 -14.17 -0.52
CA THR A 169 8.81 -14.29 -1.49
C THR A 169 10.18 -14.06 -0.88
N GLY A 170 10.26 -13.37 0.26
CA GLY A 170 11.51 -12.90 0.86
C GLY A 170 12.10 -11.65 0.19
N PHE A 171 11.44 -11.10 -0.84
CA PHE A 171 11.94 -9.95 -1.62
C PHE A 171 11.05 -8.73 -1.45
N PHE A 172 11.67 -7.55 -1.29
CA PHE A 172 10.95 -6.28 -1.22
C PHE A 172 10.51 -5.77 -2.58
N ASN A 173 9.42 -5.00 -2.58
CA ASN A 173 8.98 -4.29 -3.77
C ASN A 173 9.97 -3.20 -4.20
N PRO A 174 10.31 -3.06 -5.49
CA PRO A 174 11.18 -1.98 -5.97
C PRO A 174 10.73 -0.57 -5.55
N ALA A 175 9.43 -0.37 -5.34
CA ALA A 175 8.86 0.85 -4.78
C ALA A 175 9.50 1.27 -3.44
N LEU A 176 10.02 0.31 -2.66
CA LEU A 176 10.75 0.55 -1.42
C LEU A 176 11.78 1.67 -1.56
N HIS A 177 12.60 1.63 -2.61
CA HIS A 177 13.66 2.61 -2.83
C HIS A 177 13.13 3.97 -3.27
N ILE A 178 11.98 4.01 -3.94
CA ILE A 178 11.34 5.23 -4.38
C ILE A 178 10.80 6.00 -3.16
N GLY A 179 10.24 5.30 -2.17
CA GLY A 179 9.82 5.90 -0.89
C GLY A 179 10.99 6.57 -0.14
N PHE A 180 12.21 6.03 -0.21
CA PHE A 180 13.39 6.70 0.36
C PHE A 180 13.84 7.94 -0.43
N LYS A 181 13.61 7.96 -1.75
CA LYS A 181 13.96 9.10 -2.61
C LYS A 181 12.97 10.26 -2.52
N GLN A 182 11.71 9.94 -2.22
CA GLN A 182 10.60 10.88 -2.07
C GLN A 182 9.93 10.71 -0.69
N PRO A 183 10.67 10.96 0.40
CA PRO A 183 10.18 10.71 1.76
C PRO A 183 8.96 11.57 2.14
N GLU A 184 8.78 12.73 1.49
CA GLU A 184 7.69 13.67 1.72
C GLU A 184 6.31 13.19 1.20
N THR A 185 6.21 11.98 0.67
CA THR A 185 4.92 11.41 0.25
C THR A 185 4.07 11.00 1.45
N SER A 186 2.75 11.10 1.33
CA SER A 186 1.82 10.72 2.39
C SER A 186 1.77 9.19 2.55
N LEU A 187 1.92 8.70 3.77
CA LEU A 187 1.68 7.29 4.11
C LEU A 187 0.24 6.88 3.79
N THR A 188 -0.72 7.79 3.98
CA THR A 188 -2.15 7.54 3.81
C THR A 188 -2.69 8.03 2.47
N GLY A 189 -1.80 8.31 1.50
CA GLY A 189 -2.17 8.72 0.15
C GLY A 189 -3.12 7.74 -0.53
N ALA A 190 -4.07 8.26 -1.30
CA ALA A 190 -5.02 7.45 -2.03
C ALA A 190 -4.38 6.91 -3.32
N THR A 191 -4.02 5.64 -3.31
CA THR A 191 -3.46 4.94 -4.47
C THR A 191 -4.60 4.40 -5.33
N ASP A 192 -4.89 5.05 -6.47
CA ASP A 192 -5.87 4.54 -7.44
C ASP A 192 -5.17 3.59 -8.43
N PRO A 193 -5.47 2.27 -8.40
CA PRO A 193 -4.83 1.31 -9.30
C PRO A 193 -5.26 1.45 -10.77
N ARG A 194 -6.31 2.25 -11.05
CA ARG A 194 -6.80 2.51 -12.41
C ARG A 194 -5.95 3.54 -13.14
N LEU A 195 -5.16 4.34 -12.41
CA LEU A 195 -4.24 5.29 -13.02
C LEU A 195 -3.02 4.55 -13.60
N PRO A 196 -2.55 4.93 -14.80
CA PRO A 196 -1.32 4.39 -15.37
C PRO A 196 -0.13 4.58 -14.40
N GLU A 197 0.73 3.57 -14.33
CA GLU A 197 1.91 3.55 -13.45
C GLU A 197 2.94 4.62 -13.86
N ASP A 198 2.98 4.98 -15.13
CA ASP A 198 3.84 6.00 -15.72
C ASP A 198 3.22 7.40 -15.73
N SER A 199 2.10 7.61 -15.03
CA SER A 199 1.50 8.94 -14.89
C SER A 199 2.52 9.89 -14.22
N PRO A 200 2.94 10.99 -14.88
CA PRO A 200 3.92 11.94 -14.36
C PRO A 200 3.51 12.58 -13.02
N ASP A 201 2.20 12.57 -12.74
CA ASP A 201 1.59 13.16 -11.54
C ASP A 201 1.44 12.14 -10.40
N SER A 202 1.79 10.87 -10.61
CA SER A 202 1.57 9.83 -9.60
C SER A 202 2.75 9.74 -8.63
N ASN A 203 2.56 10.26 -7.42
CA ASN A 203 3.38 9.92 -6.26
C ASN A 203 3.21 8.44 -5.82
N ARG A 204 2.42 7.66 -6.56
CA ARG A 204 2.00 6.31 -6.23
C ARG A 204 3.17 5.38 -5.90
N ALA A 205 4.23 5.40 -6.71
CA ALA A 205 5.37 4.52 -6.47
C ALA A 205 6.11 4.87 -5.16
N ALA A 206 6.18 6.16 -4.82
CA ALA A 206 6.73 6.59 -3.55
C ALA A 206 5.79 6.31 -2.37
N GLU A 207 4.49 6.47 -2.53
CA GLU A 207 3.47 6.11 -1.54
C GLU A 207 3.48 4.60 -1.25
N TYR A 208 3.56 3.76 -2.29
CA TYR A 208 3.77 2.31 -2.14
C TYR A 208 5.07 2.02 -1.38
N GLY A 209 6.15 2.71 -1.73
CA GLY A 209 7.41 2.63 -1.01
C GLY A 209 7.22 2.95 0.47
N HIS A 210 6.59 4.08 0.77
CA HIS A 210 6.34 4.55 2.13
C HIS A 210 5.46 3.56 2.93
N GLN A 211 4.38 3.07 2.34
CA GLN A 211 3.50 2.06 2.93
C GLN A 211 4.26 0.76 3.22
N LEU A 212 5.02 0.23 2.25
CA LEU A 212 5.83 -0.97 2.47
C LEU A 212 6.82 -0.78 3.64
N GLN A 213 7.52 0.34 3.69
CA GLN A 213 8.47 0.64 4.77
C GLN A 213 7.76 0.64 6.14
N TYR A 214 6.60 1.29 6.24
CA TYR A 214 5.84 1.40 7.48
C TYR A 214 5.25 0.05 7.93
N PHE A 215 4.57 -0.68 7.03
CA PHE A 215 3.98 -1.97 7.40
C PHE A 215 5.04 -3.03 7.70
N TYR A 216 6.19 -2.99 7.02
CA TYR A 216 7.33 -3.83 7.39
C TYR A 216 7.90 -3.45 8.76
N TYR A 217 8.02 -2.15 9.06
CA TYR A 217 8.44 -1.69 10.39
C TYR A 217 7.51 -2.22 11.49
N LEU A 218 6.20 -2.08 11.33
CA LEU A 218 5.22 -2.64 12.27
C LEU A 218 5.30 -4.17 12.35
N TYR A 219 5.44 -4.86 11.22
CA TYR A 219 5.60 -6.32 11.23
C TYR A 219 6.82 -6.74 12.04
N ARG A 220 7.96 -6.08 11.84
CA ARG A 220 9.22 -6.42 12.53
C ARG A 220 9.18 -6.10 14.02
N LEU A 221 8.61 -4.97 14.40
CA LEU A 221 8.67 -4.45 15.77
C LEU A 221 7.45 -4.84 16.61
N CYS A 222 6.27 -4.88 16.00
CA CYS A 222 4.99 -4.92 16.70
C CYS A 222 4.29 -6.29 16.62
N GLY A 223 5.04 -7.39 16.60
CA GLY A 223 4.49 -8.74 16.81
C GLY A 223 4.42 -9.66 15.59
N GLY A 224 5.09 -9.32 14.48
CA GLY A 224 5.31 -10.23 13.35
C GLY A 224 4.02 -10.79 12.76
N GLN A 225 3.96 -12.11 12.66
CA GLN A 225 2.79 -12.81 12.12
C GLN A 225 1.50 -12.49 12.89
N LYS A 226 1.57 -12.26 14.21
CA LYS A 226 0.38 -11.94 15.00
C LYS A 226 -0.19 -10.57 14.63
N PHE A 227 0.66 -9.57 14.38
CA PHE A 227 0.25 -8.27 13.83
C PHE A 227 -0.36 -8.43 12.44
N PHE A 228 0.32 -9.17 11.55
CA PHE A 228 -0.17 -9.41 10.20
C PHE A 228 -1.57 -10.06 10.21
N ASP A 229 -1.75 -11.13 10.99
CA ASP A 229 -3.02 -11.85 11.06
C ASP A 229 -4.13 -10.99 11.66
N ALA A 230 -3.81 -10.22 12.70
CA ALA A 230 -4.75 -9.28 13.31
C ALA A 230 -5.20 -8.24 12.28
N LEU A 231 -4.29 -7.66 11.50
CA LEU A 231 -4.62 -6.64 10.51
C LEU A 231 -5.38 -7.24 9.31
N ALA A 232 -4.89 -8.34 8.77
CA ALA A 232 -5.43 -8.95 7.56
C ALA A 232 -6.83 -9.54 7.76
N PHE A 233 -7.12 -10.08 8.95
CA PHE A 233 -8.31 -10.89 9.22
C PHE A 233 -9.13 -10.40 10.42
N SER A 234 -8.93 -9.15 10.87
CA SER A 234 -9.71 -8.57 11.96
C SER A 234 -11.21 -8.63 11.66
N LYS A 235 -12.00 -9.00 12.68
CA LYS A 235 -13.46 -8.91 12.68
C LYS A 235 -13.99 -7.56 13.19
N SER A 236 -13.10 -6.64 13.57
CA SER A 236 -13.48 -5.30 14.03
C SER A 236 -14.15 -4.49 12.92
N SER A 237 -15.08 -3.62 13.29
CA SER A 237 -15.67 -2.62 12.37
C SER A 237 -14.79 -1.38 12.17
N SER A 238 -13.75 -1.19 13.01
CA SER A 238 -12.77 -0.11 12.87
C SER A 238 -12.02 -0.22 11.55
N GLN A 239 -11.53 0.89 10.99
CA GLN A 239 -10.78 0.93 9.72
C GLN A 239 -9.59 1.90 9.83
N GLY A 240 -8.62 1.77 8.94
CA GLY A 240 -7.49 2.70 8.83
C GLY A 240 -6.72 2.82 10.14
N MET A 241 -6.50 4.07 10.55
CA MET A 241 -5.79 4.40 11.79
C MET A 241 -6.48 3.81 13.03
N ASN A 242 -7.82 3.87 13.11
CA ASN A 242 -8.56 3.34 14.26
C ASN A 242 -8.39 1.83 14.41
N LEU A 243 -8.31 1.08 13.30
CA LEU A 243 -8.03 -0.35 13.34
C LEU A 243 -6.60 -0.61 13.82
N LEU A 244 -5.64 0.18 13.35
CA LEU A 244 -4.25 0.08 13.81
C LEU A 244 -4.12 0.39 15.29
N ASP A 245 -4.78 1.43 15.81
CA ASP A 245 -4.82 1.73 17.25
C ASP A 245 -5.34 0.55 18.08
N GLU A 246 -6.42 -0.08 17.60
CA GLU A 246 -7.01 -1.24 18.26
C GLU A 246 -6.03 -2.43 18.30
N ILE A 247 -5.42 -2.76 17.16
CA ILE A 247 -4.49 -3.88 17.02
C ILE A 247 -3.21 -3.63 17.82
N LEU A 248 -2.56 -2.49 17.60
CA LEU A 248 -1.30 -2.10 18.25
C LEU A 248 -1.51 -2.05 19.77
N GLY A 249 -2.54 -1.35 20.24
CA GLY A 249 -2.86 -1.29 21.66
C GLY A 249 -3.18 -2.68 22.25
N GLY A 250 -3.82 -3.57 21.49
CA GLY A 250 -4.05 -4.96 21.89
C GLY A 250 -2.75 -5.74 22.09
N LEU A 251 -1.87 -5.71 21.09
CA LEU A 251 -0.57 -6.40 21.11
C LEU A 251 0.38 -5.80 22.16
N HIS A 252 0.27 -4.51 22.44
CA HIS A 252 1.03 -3.86 23.50
C HIS A 252 0.56 -4.31 24.88
N ARG A 253 -0.76 -4.27 25.14
CA ARG A 253 -1.33 -4.66 26.44
C ARG A 253 -1.11 -6.14 26.78
N ASP A 254 -1.10 -7.01 25.78
CA ASP A 254 -0.86 -8.45 26.00
C ASP A 254 0.64 -8.83 26.05
N GLY A 255 1.54 -7.85 25.90
CA GLY A 255 2.98 -8.03 25.99
C GLY A 255 3.63 -8.62 24.73
N THR A 256 2.89 -8.83 23.64
CA THR A 256 3.46 -9.27 22.35
C THR A 256 4.38 -8.20 21.76
N ALA A 257 4.01 -6.93 21.90
CA ALA A 257 4.70 -5.78 21.33
C ALA A 257 4.92 -4.71 22.41
N PRO A 258 5.83 -4.95 23.39
CA PRO A 258 5.97 -4.08 24.56
C PRO A 258 6.63 -2.73 24.24
N ASP A 259 7.15 -2.53 23.04
CA ASP A 259 7.72 -1.25 22.62
C ASP A 259 6.64 -0.17 22.59
N ALA A 260 6.95 1.03 23.10
CA ALA A 260 6.03 2.16 23.14
C ALA A 260 5.64 2.66 21.74
N ALA A 261 6.45 2.39 20.72
CA ALA A 261 6.11 2.63 19.33
C ALA A 261 4.92 1.78 18.88
N CYS A 262 4.62 0.66 19.55
CA CYS A 262 3.54 -0.25 19.19
C CYS A 262 2.25 -0.01 20.01
N GLU A 263 2.10 1.15 20.66
CA GLU A 263 0.90 1.44 21.47
C GLU A 263 -0.31 1.89 20.62
N ASN A 264 -0.06 2.69 19.59
CA ASN A 264 -1.06 3.24 18.68
C ASN A 264 -0.41 3.76 17.39
N PHE A 265 -1.24 4.12 16.40
CA PHE A 265 -0.83 4.63 15.10
C PHE A 265 0.06 5.87 15.25
N GLY A 266 -0.36 6.89 15.98
CA GLY A 266 0.40 8.14 16.12
C GLY A 266 1.82 7.94 16.65
N ARG A 267 1.99 7.12 17.70
CA ARG A 267 3.32 6.78 18.23
C ARG A 267 4.14 5.96 17.26
N SER A 268 3.51 4.97 16.62
CA SER A 268 4.20 4.11 15.65
C SER A 268 4.67 4.89 14.42
N PHE A 269 3.87 5.84 13.94
CA PHE A 269 4.18 6.68 12.79
C PHE A 269 5.36 7.61 13.10
N VAL A 270 5.32 8.33 14.22
CA VAL A 270 6.45 9.19 14.64
C VAL A 270 7.73 8.38 14.81
N SER A 271 7.65 7.22 15.47
CA SER A 271 8.82 6.36 15.70
C SER A 271 9.38 5.80 14.39
N PHE A 272 8.50 5.36 13.49
CA PHE A 272 8.87 4.92 12.15
C PHE A 272 9.59 6.03 11.36
N GLU A 273 9.06 7.26 11.37
CA GLU A 273 9.66 8.36 10.64
C GLU A 273 11.05 8.71 11.19
N ILE A 274 11.22 8.71 12.51
CA ILE A 274 12.55 8.84 13.13
C ILE A 274 13.45 7.70 12.67
N ALA A 275 12.98 6.45 12.71
CA ALA A 275 13.75 5.28 12.30
C ALA A 275 14.13 5.30 10.82
N ARG A 276 13.41 6.03 9.97
CA ARG A 276 13.65 6.17 8.52
C ARG A 276 14.77 7.16 8.18
N PHE A 277 14.96 8.19 9.01
CA PHE A 277 16.02 9.21 8.80
C PHE A 277 17.21 9.04 9.74
N ALA A 278 16.95 8.75 11.00
CA ALA A 278 17.91 8.80 12.10
C ALA A 278 18.18 7.39 12.65
N HIS A 279 18.75 6.52 11.82
CA HIS A 279 19.02 5.13 12.20
C HIS A 279 19.85 5.06 13.48
N ASN A 280 19.28 4.53 14.56
CA ASN A 280 19.99 4.27 15.80
C ASN A 280 19.97 2.77 16.09
N MET A 281 21.05 2.07 15.73
CA MET A 281 21.16 0.62 15.92
C MET A 281 21.10 0.19 17.39
N SER A 282 21.26 1.12 18.34
CA SER A 282 21.17 0.83 19.78
C SER A 282 19.72 0.81 20.31
N VAL A 283 18.75 1.31 19.52
CA VAL A 283 17.35 1.42 19.91
C VAL A 283 16.51 0.69 18.85
N PRO A 284 15.97 -0.51 19.14
CA PRO A 284 15.25 -1.32 18.15
C PRO A 284 14.13 -0.59 17.41
N SER A 285 13.36 0.26 18.09
CA SER A 285 12.30 1.09 17.49
C SER A 285 12.79 2.25 16.63
N GLN A 286 14.06 2.62 16.73
CA GLN A 286 14.69 3.64 15.88
C GLN A 286 15.57 3.01 14.80
N TYR A 287 15.33 1.72 14.49
CA TYR A 287 16.12 0.98 13.52
C TYR A 287 15.24 0.12 12.63
N VAL A 288 15.24 0.42 11.33
CA VAL A 288 14.64 -0.46 10.32
C VAL A 288 15.70 -0.85 9.30
N VAL A 289 16.03 -2.13 9.23
CA VAL A 289 16.87 -2.66 8.15
C VAL A 289 16.00 -2.90 6.93
N LEU A 290 15.84 -1.83 6.16
CA LEU A 290 15.20 -1.87 4.85
C LEU A 290 16.23 -1.88 3.72
N GLY A 291 17.50 -1.62 4.03
CA GLY A 291 18.61 -1.61 3.09
C GLY A 291 19.75 -0.71 3.57
N ALA A 292 20.78 -0.55 2.73
CA ALA A 292 21.91 0.36 3.00
C ALA A 292 21.57 1.84 2.75
N THR A 293 20.43 2.13 2.14
CA THR A 293 20.03 3.47 1.73
C THR A 293 19.08 4.09 2.76
N GLY A 294 19.45 5.24 3.32
CA GLY A 294 18.56 6.07 4.12
C GLY A 294 17.72 7.01 3.25
N ALA A 295 16.72 7.65 3.85
CA ALA A 295 15.90 8.64 3.15
C ALA A 295 16.71 9.88 2.73
N ILE A 296 16.36 10.48 1.58
CA ILE A 296 17.06 11.65 1.07
C ILE A 296 16.81 12.87 1.97
N VAL A 297 17.89 13.60 2.26
CA VAL A 297 17.87 14.89 2.93
C VAL A 297 17.73 16.02 1.90
N ARG A 298 16.81 16.95 2.13
CA ARG A 298 16.62 18.14 1.29
C ARG A 298 17.53 19.29 1.74
N ASP A 299 17.89 20.17 0.81
CA ASP A 299 18.73 21.34 1.13
C ASP A 299 18.00 22.42 1.93
N LYS A 300 16.68 22.45 1.83
CA LYS A 300 15.80 23.39 2.53
C LYS A 300 14.47 22.72 2.88
N PRO A 301 13.75 23.21 3.89
CA PRO A 301 12.43 22.68 4.22
C PRO A 301 11.45 22.94 3.08
N THR A 302 10.63 21.95 2.74
CA THR A 302 9.51 22.11 1.82
C THR A 302 8.31 22.64 2.62
N ALA A 303 7.70 23.72 2.14
CA ALA A 303 6.47 24.22 2.72
C ALA A 303 5.31 23.27 2.38
N GLY A 304 4.48 22.92 3.37
CA GLY A 304 3.23 22.22 3.12
C GLY A 304 3.36 20.76 2.65
N ILE A 305 4.27 19.97 3.24
CA ILE A 305 4.27 18.52 3.02
C ILE A 305 2.89 17.93 3.41
N PRO A 306 2.38 16.87 2.74
CA PRO A 306 1.08 16.26 3.05
C PRO A 306 0.94 15.74 4.49
N GLU A 307 -0.28 15.50 4.95
CA GLU A 307 -0.51 14.78 6.22
C GLU A 307 0.08 13.37 6.19
N PHE A 308 0.51 12.90 7.35
CA PHE A 308 1.19 11.61 7.54
C PHE A 308 2.39 11.45 6.59
N SER A 309 3.20 12.49 6.52
CA SER A 309 4.47 12.49 5.78
C SER A 309 5.59 13.07 6.64
N ALA A 310 6.83 12.88 6.20
CA ALA A 310 7.97 13.50 6.83
C ALA A 310 9.07 13.83 5.82
N MET A 311 9.97 14.70 6.22
CA MET A 311 11.17 15.01 5.44
C MET A 311 12.33 15.36 6.35
N ALA A 312 13.56 15.03 5.93
CA ALA A 312 14.77 15.57 6.52
C ALA A 312 15.28 16.76 5.70
N TYR A 313 15.83 17.78 6.36
CA TYR A 313 16.40 18.94 5.69
C TYR A 313 17.58 19.56 6.43
N ARG A 314 18.37 20.34 5.70
CA ARG A 314 19.45 21.20 6.26
C ARG A 314 18.87 22.57 6.66
N PRO A 315 18.99 23.02 7.92
CA PRO A 315 18.54 24.34 8.32
C PRO A 315 19.38 25.45 7.66
N GLU A 316 18.81 26.64 7.53
CA GLU A 316 19.53 27.78 6.93
C GLU A 316 20.74 28.20 7.77
N LYS A 317 21.93 28.22 7.13
CA LYS A 317 23.22 28.55 7.76
C LYS A 317 23.32 29.99 8.30
N THR A 318 22.35 30.84 7.99
CA THR A 318 22.32 32.25 8.41
C THR A 318 22.04 32.41 9.89
N THR A 319 21.48 31.38 10.55
CA THR A 319 21.29 31.36 12.00
C THR A 319 22.48 30.68 12.68
N ARG A 320 23.06 31.32 13.72
CA ARG A 320 24.11 30.72 14.55
C ARG A 320 23.63 30.58 16.00
N PRO A 321 23.49 29.34 16.54
CA PRO A 321 23.61 28.06 15.83
C PRO A 321 22.44 27.85 14.83
N PRO A 322 22.59 26.99 13.81
CA PRO A 322 21.48 26.60 12.93
C PRO A 322 20.35 26.04 13.78
N ARG A 323 19.11 26.52 13.59
CA ARG A 323 17.94 26.04 14.33
C ARG A 323 16.93 25.42 13.38
N CYS A 324 16.41 24.26 13.78
CA CYS A 324 15.22 23.69 13.15
C CYS A 324 14.04 24.65 13.29
N LEU A 325 13.10 24.58 12.34
CA LEU A 325 11.88 25.37 12.43
C LEU A 325 11.05 24.91 13.64
N PRO A 326 10.24 25.81 14.25
CA PRO A 326 9.44 25.46 15.42
C PRO A 326 8.57 24.22 15.17
N GLY A 327 8.68 23.22 16.05
CA GLY A 327 7.97 21.94 15.95
C GLY A 327 8.74 20.83 15.20
N ASP A 328 9.81 21.15 14.47
CA ASP A 328 10.65 20.15 13.82
C ASP A 328 11.67 19.55 14.81
N LEU A 329 12.04 18.29 14.61
CA LEU A 329 12.99 17.54 15.45
C LEU A 329 14.43 17.82 15.00
N ALA A 330 15.33 18.11 15.95
CA ALA A 330 16.76 18.14 15.67
C ALA A 330 17.30 16.71 15.59
N TRP A 331 17.82 16.32 14.42
CA TRP A 331 18.49 15.01 14.26
C TRP A 331 19.95 15.10 14.66
N ASN A 332 20.66 16.13 14.18
CA ASN A 332 22.01 16.47 14.61
C ASN A 332 22.24 17.98 14.44
N HIS A 333 23.50 18.44 14.57
CA HIS A 333 23.86 19.87 14.49
C HIS A 333 23.49 20.52 13.15
N ASP A 334 23.38 19.73 12.09
CA ASP A 334 23.23 20.18 10.70
C ASP A 334 21.94 19.68 10.03
N LEU A 335 21.12 18.89 10.72
CA LEU A 335 19.96 18.22 10.14
C LEU A 335 18.73 18.28 11.05
N CYS A 336 17.59 18.52 10.41
CA CYS A 336 16.28 18.58 11.04
C CYS A 336 15.35 17.57 10.37
N ILE A 337 14.40 17.02 11.13
CA ILE A 337 13.32 16.17 10.63
C ILE A 337 12.01 16.89 10.89
N ARG A 338 11.25 17.12 9.83
CA ARG A 338 9.86 17.56 9.90
C ARG A 338 8.96 16.36 9.79
N ILE A 339 8.09 16.15 10.77
CA ILE A 339 7.04 15.13 10.74
C ILE A 339 5.71 15.85 10.78
N ARG A 340 4.83 15.57 9.82
CA ARG A 340 3.46 16.08 9.83
C ARG A 340 2.52 14.95 10.24
N GLY A 341 2.14 14.97 11.52
CA GLY A 341 1.00 14.21 12.06
C GLY A 341 -0.34 14.87 11.73
N ASP A 342 -1.40 14.36 12.33
CA ASP A 342 -2.78 14.88 12.24
C ASP A 342 -2.98 16.25 12.91
#